data_AF-A0A7D9E1Z8-F1
#
_entry.id   AF-A0A7D9E1Z8-F1
#
_cell.length_a   1.000
_cell.length_b   1.000
_cell.length_c   1.000
_cell.angle_alpha   90.00
_cell.angle_beta   90.00
_cell.angle_gamma   90.00
#
_symmetry.space_group_name_H-M   'P 1'
#
loop_
_entity.id
_entity.type
_entity.pdbx_description
1 polymer ?
#
loop_
_entity_poly.entity_id
_entity_poly.type
_entity_poly.pdbx_seq_one_letter_code
_entity_poly.pdbx_strand_id
1 'polypeptide(L)'
;MATNLLKNDEWWNGPDWVRNYNPRQAELSKPRNEVLLEAKASKIREVQSTRVHVSAIDEAVGNISKVITCEDYSSVSRLYSVTAYVLRFIENLKRKRQGTSLVKECLTAEELGRAEYYWLLFIQRDVRSDNNYVEKKNRLGLFDDTKGIIRCKGRLANAEISYEEKYPAIIPRKHHFTTITIRDCHSRVGHNGVRETLAEFRYVFGSKGGDR
;
A
#
# COMPACT_ATOMS: atom_id res chain seq x y z
N MET A 1 26.30 -43.53 10.82
CA MET A 1 26.07 -42.24 11.51
C MET A 1 24.57 -42.00 11.73
N ALA A 2 23.85 -42.89 12.42
CA ALA A 2 22.40 -42.77 12.63
C ALA A 2 21.95 -43.16 14.05
N THR A 3 22.87 -43.34 14.99
CA THR A 3 22.58 -43.75 16.38
C THR A 3 22.55 -42.58 17.37
N ASN A 4 22.96 -41.37 16.96
CA ASN A 4 23.00 -40.19 17.83
C ASN A 4 21.66 -39.44 17.93
N LEU A 5 20.68 -39.71 17.07
CA LEU A 5 19.37 -39.06 17.13
C LEU A 5 18.47 -39.65 18.22
N LEU A 6 18.62 -40.94 18.55
CA LEU A 6 17.86 -41.60 19.62
C LEU A 6 18.29 -41.17 21.03
N LYS A 7 19.45 -40.51 21.16
CA LYS A 7 19.97 -40.01 22.45
C LYS A 7 19.67 -38.53 22.69
N ASN A 8 19.08 -37.84 21.72
CA ASN A 8 18.83 -36.41 21.85
C ASN A 8 17.38 -36.15 22.29
N ASP A 9 17.21 -35.90 23.59
CA ASP A 9 15.92 -35.60 24.22
C ASP A 9 15.29 -34.31 23.69
N GLU A 10 16.07 -33.37 23.13
CA GLU A 10 15.56 -32.12 22.56
C GLU A 10 14.71 -32.35 21.31
N TRP A 11 14.94 -33.44 20.57
CA TRP A 11 14.20 -33.74 19.34
C TRP A 11 12.79 -34.25 19.63
N TRP A 12 12.64 -35.04 20.69
CA TRP A 12 11.35 -35.64 21.08
C TRP A 12 10.54 -34.75 22.02
N ASN A 13 11.22 -34.01 22.90
CA ASN A 13 10.56 -33.18 23.91
C ASN A 13 10.54 -31.68 23.55
N GLY A 14 11.24 -31.30 22.50
CA GLY A 14 11.44 -29.90 22.13
C GLY A 14 12.37 -29.15 23.10
N PRO A 15 12.79 -27.94 22.74
CA PRO A 15 13.60 -27.11 23.60
C PRO A 15 12.81 -26.60 24.81
N ASP A 16 13.51 -26.41 25.94
CA ASP A 16 12.91 -26.12 27.25
C ASP A 16 11.94 -24.94 27.28
N TRP A 17 12.11 -23.96 26.39
CA TRP A 17 11.23 -22.78 26.31
C TRP A 17 9.82 -23.09 25.78
N VAL A 18 9.64 -24.18 25.03
CA VAL A 18 8.31 -24.67 24.63
C VAL A 18 7.66 -25.40 25.82
N ARG A 19 8.46 -26.19 26.54
CA ARG A 19 8.00 -27.07 27.61
C ARG A 19 7.66 -26.31 28.90
N ASN A 20 8.36 -25.22 29.15
CA ASN A 20 8.17 -24.32 30.30
C ASN A 20 7.41 -23.04 29.94
N TYR A 21 6.62 -23.06 28.85
CA TYR A 21 5.83 -21.90 28.44
C TYR A 21 4.78 -21.56 29.51
N ASN A 22 5.00 -20.43 30.20
CA ASN A 22 4.02 -19.86 31.12
C ASN A 22 3.31 -18.68 30.45
N PRO A 23 2.01 -18.79 30.11
CA PRO A 23 1.26 -17.72 29.44
C PRO A 23 1.24 -16.41 30.25
N ARG A 24 1.45 -16.47 31.57
CA ARG A 24 1.47 -15.28 32.44
C ARG A 24 2.78 -14.50 32.38
N GLN A 25 3.90 -15.12 31.94
CA GLN A 25 5.18 -14.42 31.79
C GLN A 25 5.27 -13.62 30.49
N ALA A 26 4.52 -14.00 29.44
CA ALA A 26 4.47 -13.28 28.16
C ALA A 26 3.73 -11.93 28.24
N GLU A 27 2.87 -11.73 29.25
CA GLU A 27 2.18 -10.46 29.51
C GLU A 27 3.12 -9.38 30.10
N LEU A 28 4.30 -9.75 30.63
CA LEU A 28 5.24 -8.82 31.27
C LEU A 28 6.31 -8.22 30.34
N SER A 29 6.35 -8.61 29.07
CA SER A 29 7.25 -8.03 28.06
C SER A 29 6.49 -7.15 27.05
N LYS A 30 5.50 -6.39 27.52
CA LYS A 30 5.02 -5.22 26.78
C LYS A 30 6.02 -4.07 27.04
N PRO A 31 6.52 -3.37 26.01
CA PRO A 31 7.39 -2.23 26.25
C PRO A 31 6.67 -1.20 27.13
N ARG A 32 7.38 -0.75 28.16
CA ARG A 32 6.92 0.18 29.21
C ARG A 32 6.35 1.46 28.57
N ASN A 33 5.24 1.96 29.11
CA ASN A 33 4.50 3.17 28.70
C ASN A 33 5.29 4.49 28.90
N GLU A 34 6.56 4.56 28.49
CA GLU A 34 7.37 5.79 28.59
C GLU A 34 7.32 6.63 27.30
N VAL A 35 6.85 6.06 26.18
CA VAL A 35 6.69 6.78 24.89
C VAL A 35 5.50 7.75 24.89
N LEU A 36 4.60 7.71 25.88
CA LEU A 36 3.42 8.59 25.93
C LEU A 36 3.66 9.95 26.61
N LEU A 37 4.78 10.13 27.33
CA LEU A 37 5.07 11.39 28.03
C LEU A 37 5.84 12.41 27.18
N GLU A 38 6.68 11.98 26.24
CA GLU A 38 7.37 12.91 25.32
C GLU A 38 6.42 13.61 24.34
N ALA A 39 5.26 13.01 24.03
CA ALA A 39 4.22 13.64 23.22
C ALA A 39 3.41 14.73 23.97
N LYS A 40 3.58 14.86 25.29
CA LYS A 40 2.86 15.85 26.12
C LYS A 40 3.73 17.01 26.60
N ALA A 41 5.05 16.99 26.35
CA ALA A 41 5.98 18.01 26.82
C ALA A 41 6.47 19.00 25.75
N SER A 42 6.02 18.89 24.50
CA SER A 42 6.27 19.90 23.47
C SER A 42 5.34 21.10 23.71
N LYS A 43 5.88 22.09 24.44
CA LYS A 43 5.41 23.47 24.57
C LYS A 43 4.45 23.87 23.44
N ILE A 44 3.23 24.26 23.84
CA ILE A 44 2.26 24.97 23.02
C ILE A 44 2.99 26.16 22.38
N ARG A 45 3.42 26.01 21.12
CA ARG A 45 3.77 27.14 20.27
C ARG A 45 2.45 27.72 19.81
N GLU A 46 2.26 28.99 20.14
CA GLU A 46 1.17 29.84 19.71
C GLU A 46 0.96 29.67 18.19
N VAL A 47 -0.18 29.07 17.82
CA VAL A 47 -0.48 28.76 16.42
C VAL A 47 -0.88 30.06 15.74
N GLN A 48 0.07 30.70 15.03
CA GLN A 48 -0.29 31.71 14.05
C GLN A 48 -1.10 31.04 12.94
N SER A 49 -2.37 31.42 12.84
CA SER A 49 -3.31 30.93 11.83
C SER A 49 -2.86 31.36 10.42
N THR A 50 -2.05 30.55 9.74
CA THR A 50 -1.82 30.69 8.31
C THR A 50 -3.03 30.16 7.54
N ARG A 51 -3.76 31.07 6.89
CA ARG A 51 -4.86 30.73 5.97
C ARG A 51 -4.26 30.12 4.70
N VAL A 52 -4.48 28.81 4.50
CA VAL A 52 -4.18 28.13 3.23
C VAL A 52 -5.40 28.31 2.30
N HIS A 53 -5.19 28.96 1.16
CA HIS A 53 -6.18 29.03 0.09
C HIS A 53 -6.27 27.67 -0.62
N VAL A 54 -7.49 27.20 -0.83
CA VAL A 54 -7.84 25.99 -1.58
C VAL A 54 -8.70 26.48 -2.76
N SER A 55 -8.03 26.83 -3.87
CA SER A 55 -8.58 27.08 -5.21
C SER A 55 -9.03 25.82 -5.99
N ALA A 56 -10.19 25.28 -5.61
CA ALA A 56 -11.13 24.56 -6.47
C ALA A 56 -10.59 23.85 -7.75
N ILE A 57 -10.62 22.51 -7.67
CA ILE A 57 -10.91 21.53 -8.74
C ILE A 57 -9.73 20.94 -9.53
N ASP A 58 -8.53 21.54 -9.51
CA ASP A 58 -7.26 20.77 -9.68
C ASP A 58 -6.72 20.24 -8.32
N GLU A 59 -7.59 20.37 -7.30
CA GLU A 59 -7.23 20.51 -5.89
C GLU A 59 -7.76 19.44 -4.94
N ALA A 60 -8.45 18.42 -5.44
CA ALA A 60 -8.93 17.35 -4.56
C ALA A 60 -7.78 16.51 -3.97
N VAL A 61 -6.59 16.55 -4.59
CA VAL A 61 -5.38 15.83 -4.14
C VAL A 61 -4.15 16.75 -4.13
N GLY A 62 -4.28 17.89 -3.46
CA GLY A 62 -3.18 18.81 -3.20
C GLY A 62 -1.96 18.09 -2.63
N ASN A 63 -1.00 17.81 -3.51
CA ASN A 63 0.39 17.42 -3.26
C ASN A 63 0.65 16.51 -2.03
N ILE A 64 -0.14 15.44 -1.86
CA ILE A 64 0.18 14.38 -0.89
C ILE A 64 1.62 13.87 -1.09
N SER A 65 2.12 13.91 -2.32
CA SER A 65 3.51 13.65 -2.69
C SER A 65 4.57 14.52 -2.02
N LYS A 66 4.22 15.69 -1.47
CA LYS A 66 5.11 16.52 -0.64
C LYS A 66 5.16 16.05 0.82
N VAL A 67 4.14 15.33 1.27
CA VAL A 67 4.01 14.84 2.65
C VAL A 67 4.41 13.37 2.76
N ILE A 68 4.13 12.59 1.71
CA ILE A 68 4.44 11.18 1.60
C ILE A 68 5.25 10.98 0.34
N THR A 69 6.51 10.57 0.52
CA THR A 69 7.41 10.22 -0.56
C THR A 69 7.46 8.70 -0.68
N CYS A 70 7.39 8.15 -1.89
CA CYS A 70 7.29 6.69 -2.08
C CYS A 70 8.57 5.99 -1.61
N GLU A 71 9.70 6.65 -1.82
CA GLU A 71 11.07 6.19 -1.55
C GLU A 71 11.30 5.86 -0.08
N ASP A 72 10.56 6.48 0.84
CA ASP A 72 10.67 6.25 2.29
C ASP A 72 10.08 4.91 2.74
N TYR A 73 9.41 4.19 1.84
CA TYR A 73 8.69 2.96 2.17
C TYR A 73 9.35 1.74 1.52
N SER A 74 9.49 0.67 2.30
CA SER A 74 9.95 -0.64 1.81
C SER A 74 8.82 -1.64 1.54
N SER A 75 7.60 -1.32 2.00
CA SER A 75 6.38 -2.12 1.90
C SER A 75 5.25 -1.29 1.28
N VAL A 76 4.66 -1.81 0.20
CA VAL A 76 3.52 -1.17 -0.47
C VAL A 76 2.28 -1.14 0.42
N SER A 77 2.04 -2.18 1.23
CA SER A 77 0.90 -2.19 2.18
C SER A 77 1.03 -1.06 3.19
N ARG A 78 2.23 -0.82 3.71
CA ARG A 78 2.47 0.29 4.65
C ARG A 78 2.30 1.65 3.97
N LEU A 79 2.78 1.79 2.72
CA LEU A 79 2.55 2.99 1.92
C LEU A 79 1.04 3.28 1.79
N TYR A 80 0.25 2.28 1.40
CA TYR A 80 -1.21 2.40 1.28
C TYR A 80 -1.87 2.76 2.61
N SER A 81 -1.51 2.08 3.71
CA SER A 81 -2.10 2.39 5.02
C SER A 81 -1.81 3.82 5.46
N VAL A 82 -0.57 4.30 5.32
CA VAL A 82 -0.22 5.67 5.71
C VAL A 82 -0.95 6.69 4.83
N THR A 83 -0.98 6.47 3.51
CA THR A 83 -1.74 7.33 2.60
C THR A 83 -3.24 7.34 2.93
N ALA A 84 -3.84 6.18 3.23
CA ALA A 84 -5.24 6.07 3.62
C ALA A 84 -5.54 6.84 4.91
N TYR A 85 -4.68 6.75 5.93
CA TYR A 85 -4.81 7.54 7.15
C TYR A 85 -4.71 9.05 6.89
N VAL A 86 -3.79 9.49 6.04
CA VAL A 86 -3.65 10.91 5.67
C VAL A 86 -4.91 11.39 4.93
N LEU A 87 -5.42 10.63 3.98
CA LEU A 87 -6.67 10.94 3.28
C LEU A 87 -7.86 11.01 4.23
N ARG A 88 -7.97 10.06 5.17
CA ARG A 88 -9.00 10.07 6.21
C ARG A 88 -8.87 11.28 7.13
N PHE A 89 -7.65 11.65 7.50
CA PHE A 89 -7.41 12.82 8.33
C PHE A 89 -7.94 14.10 7.65
N ILE A 90 -7.61 14.30 6.37
CA ILE A 90 -8.12 15.42 5.57
C ILE A 90 -9.66 15.41 5.53
N GLU A 91 -10.27 14.24 5.33
CA GLU A 91 -11.72 14.10 5.29
C GLU A 91 -12.37 14.40 6.66
N ASN A 92 -11.76 13.94 7.75
CA ASN A 92 -12.21 14.23 9.10
C ASN A 92 -12.11 15.72 9.45
N LEU A 93 -11.11 16.44 8.91
CA LEU A 93 -11.05 17.91 9.04
C LEU A 93 -12.24 18.58 8.36
N LYS A 94 -12.63 18.10 7.17
CA LYS A 94 -13.81 18.60 6.44
C LYS A 94 -15.11 18.30 7.20
N ARG A 95 -15.26 17.08 7.70
CA ARG A 95 -16.43 16.66 8.52
C ARG A 95 -16.56 17.47 9.81
N LYS A 96 -15.43 17.72 10.49
CA LYS A 96 -15.41 18.58 11.69
C LYS A 96 -15.95 19.97 11.39
N ARG A 97 -15.59 20.56 10.24
CA ARG A 97 -16.10 21.86 9.79
C ARG A 97 -17.61 21.83 9.48
N GLN A 98 -18.12 20.70 9.03
CA GLN A 98 -19.53 20.48 8.71
C GLN A 98 -20.38 20.05 9.93
N GLY A 99 -19.74 19.83 11.09
CA GLY A 99 -20.43 19.35 12.29
C GLY A 99 -20.82 17.85 12.25
N THR A 100 -20.28 17.09 11.30
CA THR A 100 -20.58 15.66 11.12
C THR A 100 -19.66 14.78 11.97
N SER A 101 -20.10 13.56 12.28
CA SER A 101 -19.30 12.57 13.03
C SER A 101 -17.97 12.24 12.36
N LEU A 102 -16.93 12.02 13.17
CA LEU A 102 -15.58 11.67 12.72
C LEU A 102 -15.42 10.16 12.62
N VAL A 103 -14.71 9.69 11.60
CA VAL A 103 -14.35 8.27 11.50
C VAL A 103 -13.09 8.00 12.30
N LYS A 104 -13.17 7.04 13.23
CA LYS A 104 -12.08 6.66 14.14
C LYS A 104 -11.76 5.15 14.13
N GLU A 105 -12.45 4.39 13.30
CA GLU A 105 -12.39 2.92 13.27
C GLU A 105 -11.14 2.41 12.52
N CYS A 106 -11.03 1.09 12.32
CA CYS A 106 -10.00 0.50 11.47
C CYS A 106 -10.08 1.02 10.03
N LEU A 107 -8.98 0.97 9.28
CA LEU A 107 -9.00 1.31 7.85
C LEU A 107 -9.93 0.39 7.07
N THR A 108 -10.79 0.97 6.25
CA THR A 108 -11.69 0.17 5.40
C THR A 108 -10.99 -0.24 4.10
N ALA A 109 -11.53 -1.26 3.44
CA ALA A 109 -11.05 -1.68 2.13
C ALA A 109 -11.17 -0.55 1.10
N GLU A 110 -12.23 0.27 1.16
CA GLU A 110 -12.38 1.40 0.23
C GLU A 110 -11.32 2.48 0.45
N GLU A 111 -10.91 2.72 1.70
CA GLU A 111 -9.84 3.68 2.00
C GLU A 111 -8.47 3.23 1.49
N LEU A 112 -8.17 1.94 1.63
CA LEU A 112 -6.97 1.35 1.05
C LEU A 112 -7.02 1.39 -0.48
N GLY A 113 -8.19 1.10 -1.08
CA GLY A 113 -8.41 1.21 -2.52
C GLY A 113 -8.24 2.63 -3.05
N ARG A 114 -8.69 3.65 -2.30
CA ARG A 114 -8.43 5.06 -2.63
C ARG A 114 -6.95 5.42 -2.57
N ALA A 115 -6.22 4.89 -1.59
CA ALA A 115 -4.77 5.09 -1.49
C ALA A 115 -4.02 4.41 -2.64
N GLU A 116 -4.39 3.18 -2.99
CA GLU A 116 -3.86 2.47 -4.15
C GLU A 116 -4.12 3.23 -5.46
N TYR A 117 -5.36 3.66 -5.67
CA TYR A 117 -5.76 4.48 -6.81
C TYR A 117 -4.95 5.77 -6.91
N TYR A 118 -4.74 6.47 -5.79
CA TYR A 118 -3.91 7.67 -5.76
C TYR A 118 -2.49 7.40 -6.26
N TRP A 119 -1.83 6.37 -5.73
CA TRP A 119 -0.47 6.03 -6.14
C TRP A 119 -0.40 5.58 -7.59
N LEU A 120 -1.41 4.86 -8.08
CA LEU A 120 -1.49 4.46 -9.47
C LEU A 120 -1.56 5.66 -10.41
N LEU A 121 -2.40 6.66 -10.11
CA LEU A 121 -2.43 7.90 -10.87
C LEU A 121 -1.13 8.69 -10.75
N PHE A 122 -0.55 8.74 -9.55
CA PHE A 122 0.70 9.46 -9.28
C PHE A 122 1.83 8.95 -10.16
N ILE A 123 2.12 7.65 -10.13
CA ILE A 123 3.21 7.07 -10.91
C ILE A 123 2.95 7.15 -12.42
N GLN A 124 1.69 7.14 -12.84
CA GLN A 124 1.34 7.24 -14.27
C GLN A 124 1.51 8.65 -14.83
N ARG A 125 1.74 9.68 -14.00
CA ARG A 125 2.15 11.01 -14.48
C ARG A 125 3.47 10.92 -15.23
N ASP A 126 4.41 10.15 -14.71
CA ASP A 126 5.73 9.93 -15.34
C ASP A 126 5.61 9.18 -16.67
N VAL A 127 4.58 8.33 -16.81
CA VAL A 127 4.31 7.63 -18.08
C VAL A 127 3.80 8.60 -19.14
N ARG A 128 2.99 9.60 -18.76
CA ARG A 128 2.45 10.61 -19.68
C ARG A 128 3.49 11.64 -20.08
N SER A 129 4.42 11.96 -19.19
CA SER A 129 5.50 12.91 -19.43
C SER A 129 6.69 12.31 -20.18
N ASP A 130 6.72 10.99 -20.39
CA ASP A 130 7.74 10.33 -21.21
C ASP A 130 7.66 10.84 -22.67
N ASN A 131 8.79 11.33 -23.20
CA ASN A 131 8.88 11.80 -24.59
C ASN A 131 8.44 10.72 -25.60
N ASN A 132 8.63 9.44 -25.26
CA ASN A 132 8.25 8.32 -26.12
C ASN A 132 6.82 7.81 -25.85
N TYR A 133 6.01 8.54 -25.08
CA TYR A 133 4.67 8.11 -24.69
C TYR A 133 3.79 7.82 -25.90
N VAL A 134 3.82 8.66 -26.94
CA VAL A 134 2.98 8.49 -28.15
C VAL A 134 3.30 7.17 -28.87
N GLU A 135 4.58 6.88 -29.08
CA GLU A 135 5.00 5.62 -29.70
C GLU A 135 4.61 4.41 -28.84
N LYS A 136 4.85 4.50 -27.53
CA LYS A 136 4.53 3.45 -26.57
C LYS A 136 3.02 3.21 -26.46
N LYS A 137 2.22 4.28 -26.52
CA LYS A 137 0.77 4.26 -26.54
C LYS A 137 0.26 3.47 -27.74
N ASN A 138 0.77 3.76 -28.93
CA ASN A 138 0.38 3.05 -30.14
C ASN A 138 0.84 1.59 -30.13
N ARG A 139 2.10 1.34 -29.77
CA ARG A 139 2.69 -0.02 -29.77
C ARG A 139 2.05 -0.96 -28.75
N LEU A 140 1.71 -0.46 -27.57
CA LEU A 140 1.11 -1.26 -26.49
C LEU A 140 -0.42 -1.12 -26.44
N GLY A 141 -1.04 -0.35 -27.34
CA GLY A 141 -2.49 -0.10 -27.31
C GLY A 141 -2.94 0.54 -26.00
N LEU A 142 -2.21 1.54 -25.50
CA LEU A 142 -2.54 2.21 -24.25
C LEU A 142 -3.71 3.19 -24.42
N PHE A 143 -4.54 3.28 -23.39
CA PHE A 143 -5.65 4.23 -23.35
C PHE A 143 -5.94 4.63 -21.90
N ASP A 144 -6.52 5.82 -21.72
CA ASP A 144 -7.01 6.28 -20.43
C ASP A 144 -8.43 5.73 -20.21
N ASP A 145 -8.68 5.12 -19.04
CA ASP A 145 -10.01 4.65 -18.67
C ASP A 145 -10.89 5.80 -18.11
N THR A 146 -12.13 5.48 -17.75
CA THR A 146 -13.07 6.46 -17.15
C THR A 146 -12.61 7.01 -15.80
N LYS A 147 -11.67 6.35 -15.14
CA LYS A 147 -11.03 6.75 -13.89
C LYS A 147 -9.68 7.47 -14.16
N GLY A 148 -9.32 7.74 -15.41
CA GLY A 148 -8.05 8.37 -15.76
C GLY A 148 -6.81 7.51 -15.50
N ILE A 149 -6.96 6.19 -15.36
CA ILE A 149 -5.85 5.24 -15.28
C ILE A 149 -5.43 4.86 -16.71
N ILE A 150 -4.14 4.88 -16.99
CA ILE A 150 -3.58 4.36 -18.24
C ILE A 150 -3.61 2.84 -18.19
N ARG A 151 -4.36 2.23 -19.09
CA ARG A 151 -4.51 0.78 -19.24
C ARG A 151 -4.00 0.30 -20.59
N CYS A 152 -3.68 -0.98 -20.67
CA CYS A 152 -3.21 -1.63 -21.89
C CYS A 152 -4.32 -2.48 -22.49
N LYS A 153 -4.55 -2.39 -23.81
CA LYS A 153 -5.37 -3.38 -24.53
C LYS A 153 -4.62 -4.70 -24.62
N GLY A 154 -5.23 -5.78 -24.12
CA GLY A 154 -4.67 -7.13 -24.14
C GLY A 154 -5.35 -8.06 -25.14
N ARG A 155 -4.86 -9.30 -25.20
CA ARG A 155 -5.48 -10.40 -25.97
C ARG A 155 -6.76 -10.94 -25.33
N LEU A 156 -7.05 -10.55 -24.09
CA LEU A 156 -8.16 -11.04 -23.28
C LEU A 156 -9.43 -10.19 -23.40
N ALA A 157 -9.51 -9.29 -24.39
CA ALA A 157 -10.67 -8.38 -24.54
C ALA A 157 -12.02 -9.13 -24.60
N ASN A 158 -12.02 -10.33 -25.20
CA ASN A 158 -13.21 -11.16 -25.38
C ASN A 158 -13.41 -12.23 -24.29
N ALA A 159 -12.52 -12.33 -23.30
CA ALA A 159 -12.68 -13.31 -22.22
C ALA A 159 -13.80 -12.89 -21.26
N GLU A 160 -14.45 -13.82 -20.58
CA GLU A 160 -15.42 -13.53 -19.51
C GLU A 160 -14.70 -13.31 -18.17
N ILE A 161 -13.93 -12.23 -18.09
CA ILE A 161 -13.18 -11.81 -16.89
C ILE A 161 -13.47 -10.35 -16.56
N SER A 162 -13.02 -9.85 -15.40
CA SER A 162 -13.30 -8.47 -15.00
C SER A 162 -12.68 -7.45 -15.95
N TYR A 163 -13.21 -6.22 -15.95
CA TYR A 163 -12.73 -5.15 -16.82
C TYR A 163 -11.24 -4.85 -16.58
N GLU A 164 -10.84 -4.79 -15.32
CA GLU A 164 -9.46 -4.57 -14.94
C GLU A 164 -8.56 -5.70 -15.46
N GLU A 165 -9.05 -6.95 -15.52
CA GLU A 165 -8.25 -8.10 -15.98
C GLU A 165 -8.08 -8.09 -17.49
N LYS A 166 -9.12 -7.67 -18.21
CA LYS A 166 -9.04 -7.44 -19.66
C LYS A 166 -8.06 -6.34 -20.00
N TYR A 167 -8.04 -5.29 -19.16
CA TYR A 167 -7.32 -4.05 -19.40
C TYR A 167 -6.44 -3.68 -18.19
N PRO A 168 -5.31 -4.38 -17.99
CA PRO A 168 -4.45 -4.15 -16.84
C PRO A 168 -3.88 -2.73 -16.84
N ALA A 169 -3.72 -2.17 -15.64
CA ALA A 169 -3.11 -0.85 -15.47
C ALA A 169 -1.62 -0.88 -15.80
N ILE A 170 -1.12 0.16 -16.48
CA ILE A 170 0.31 0.29 -16.77
C ILE A 170 1.07 0.84 -15.58
N ILE A 171 2.11 0.13 -15.19
CA ILE A 171 3.02 0.50 -14.12
C ILE A 171 4.40 0.83 -14.72
N PRO A 172 4.96 2.03 -14.49
CA PRO A 172 6.29 2.36 -14.98
C PRO A 172 7.36 1.44 -14.37
N ARG A 173 8.19 0.85 -15.23
CA ARG A 173 9.21 -0.13 -14.80
C ARG A 173 10.24 0.46 -13.83
N LYS A 174 10.67 1.70 -14.06
CA LYS A 174 11.73 2.38 -13.31
C LYS A 174 11.14 3.33 -12.26
N HIS A 175 10.30 2.81 -11.38
CA HIS A 175 9.73 3.57 -10.27
C HIS A 175 9.86 2.78 -8.97
N HIS A 176 10.14 3.44 -7.85
CA HIS A 176 10.33 2.79 -6.56
C HIS A 176 9.08 2.01 -6.12
N PHE A 177 7.90 2.63 -6.28
CA PHE A 177 6.60 1.97 -6.17
C PHE A 177 6.53 0.57 -6.82
N THR A 178 6.98 0.48 -8.08
CA THR A 178 6.99 -0.79 -8.83
C THR A 178 7.87 -1.82 -8.14
N THR A 179 9.02 -1.39 -7.62
CA THR A 179 9.97 -2.26 -6.92
C THR A 179 9.39 -2.80 -5.61
N ILE A 180 8.80 -1.94 -4.77
CA ILE A 180 8.19 -2.37 -3.51
C ILE A 180 6.95 -3.25 -3.75
N THR A 181 6.20 -3.02 -4.83
CA THR A 181 5.05 -3.86 -5.19
C THR A 181 5.50 -5.23 -5.71
N ILE A 182 6.54 -5.31 -6.54
CA ILE A 182 7.11 -6.61 -6.96
C ILE A 182 7.61 -7.38 -5.76
N ARG A 183 8.31 -6.73 -4.82
CA ARG A 183 8.79 -7.35 -3.58
C ARG A 183 7.64 -7.93 -2.76
N ASP A 184 6.56 -7.16 -2.61
CA ASP A 184 5.36 -7.59 -1.91
C ASP A 184 4.66 -8.77 -2.61
N CYS A 185 4.58 -8.77 -3.96
CA CYS A 185 4.11 -9.92 -4.73
C CYS A 185 5.01 -11.16 -4.50
N HIS A 186 6.33 -10.97 -4.49
CA HIS A 186 7.31 -12.02 -4.27
C HIS A 186 7.15 -12.68 -2.90
N SER A 187 6.92 -11.87 -1.87
CA SER A 187 6.62 -12.35 -0.52
C SER A 187 5.27 -13.09 -0.45
N ARG A 188 4.23 -12.59 -1.14
CA ARG A 188 2.90 -13.24 -1.19
C ARG A 188 2.95 -14.63 -1.80
N VAL A 189 3.75 -14.82 -2.84
CA VAL A 189 3.92 -16.14 -3.47
C VAL A 189 4.94 -17.03 -2.76
N GLY A 190 5.33 -16.70 -1.52
CA GLY A 190 6.24 -17.51 -0.72
C GLY A 190 7.63 -17.66 -1.35
N HIS A 191 8.09 -16.69 -2.13
CA HIS A 191 9.36 -16.74 -2.84
C HIS A 191 9.47 -17.86 -3.90
N ASN A 192 8.34 -18.39 -4.39
CA ASN A 192 8.27 -19.50 -5.34
C ASN A 192 8.96 -19.29 -6.70
N GLY A 193 9.49 -18.10 -6.95
CA GLY A 193 10.27 -17.79 -8.15
C GLY A 193 9.69 -16.63 -8.96
N VAL A 194 10.35 -16.35 -10.08
CA VAL A 194 10.06 -15.17 -10.92
C VAL A 194 8.73 -15.32 -11.65
N ARG A 195 8.36 -16.53 -12.10
CA ARG A 195 7.15 -16.75 -12.90
C ARG A 195 5.90 -16.48 -12.07
N GLU A 196 5.89 -16.98 -10.85
CA GLU A 196 4.82 -16.87 -9.87
C GLU A 196 4.71 -15.42 -9.40
N THR A 197 5.85 -14.78 -9.11
CA THR A 197 5.90 -13.36 -8.75
C THR A 197 5.33 -12.47 -9.86
N LEU A 198 5.65 -12.76 -11.13
CA LEU A 198 5.14 -12.02 -12.27
C LEU A 198 3.66 -12.29 -12.52
N ALA A 199 3.19 -13.53 -12.32
CA ALA A 199 1.78 -13.87 -12.42
C ALA A 199 0.97 -13.10 -11.36
N GLU A 200 1.44 -13.10 -10.11
CA GLU A 200 0.83 -12.36 -9.01
C GLU A 200 0.86 -10.84 -9.27
N PHE A 201 1.98 -10.30 -9.76
CA PHE A 201 2.06 -8.88 -10.12
C PHE A 201 1.04 -8.50 -11.20
N ARG A 202 0.86 -9.35 -12.23
CA ARG A 202 -0.16 -9.13 -13.26
C ARG A 202 -1.57 -9.24 -12.69
N TYR A 203 -1.81 -10.19 -11.79
CA TYR A 203 -3.08 -10.35 -11.09
C TYR A 203 -3.39 -9.14 -10.20
N VAL A 204 -2.43 -8.55 -9.50
CA VAL A 204 -2.66 -7.36 -8.66
C VAL A 204 -3.16 -6.17 -9.49
N PHE A 205 -2.55 -5.92 -10.65
CA PHE A 205 -2.91 -4.78 -11.52
C PHE A 205 -3.95 -5.12 -12.60
N GLY A 206 -4.34 -6.38 -12.68
CA GLY A 206 -5.42 -6.91 -13.51
C GLY A 206 -6.70 -7.14 -12.72
N SER A 207 -6.69 -7.79 -11.56
CA SER A 207 -7.90 -8.34 -10.94
C SER A 207 -8.46 -7.56 -9.76
N LYS A 208 -7.71 -6.64 -9.14
CA LYS A 208 -8.14 -5.97 -7.90
C LYS A 208 -9.28 -4.94 -8.04
N GLY A 209 -9.95 -4.88 -9.19
CA GLY A 209 -11.13 -4.03 -9.40
C GLY A 209 -12.47 -4.70 -9.11
N GLY A 210 -12.50 -6.01 -8.85
CA GLY A 210 -13.72 -6.76 -8.53
C GLY A 210 -13.65 -7.38 -7.13
N ASP A 211 -14.48 -6.87 -6.23
CA ASP A 211 -14.97 -7.48 -4.99
C ASP A 211 -13.98 -8.23 -4.06
N ARG A 212 -13.64 -7.56 -2.96
CA ARG A 212 -13.48 -8.18 -1.63
C ARG A 212 -14.13 -7.31 -0.57
#